data_AF-A0A7V0NMK8-F1
#
_entry.id   AF-A0A7V0NMK8-F1
#
_cell.length_a   1.000
_cell.length_b   1.000
_cell.length_c   1.000
_cell.angle_alpha   90.00
_cell.angle_beta   90.00
_cell.angle_gamma   90.00
#
_symmetry.space_group_name_H-M   'P 1'
#
loop_
_entity.id
_entity.type
_entity.pdbx_description
1 polymer ?
#
loop_
_entity_poly.entity_id
_entity_poly.type
_entity_poly.pdbx_seq_one_letter_code
_entity_poly.pdbx_strand_id
1 'polypeptide(L)' 'GSCVPAFETVGAGDVQIFAEGRVVEGRWERDDVADWFTITDLDGNPVPVPPGRPWIAFFPNGRQLTW' A
#
# COMPACT_ATOMS: atom_id res chain seq x y z
N GLY A 1 0.15 31.46 0.96
CA GLY A 1 -0.50 30.36 1.70
C GLY A 1 0.44 29.19 1.68
N SER A 2 0.79 28.63 2.84
CA SER A 2 1.65 27.44 2.89
C SER A 2 0.84 26.24 2.40
N CYS A 3 1.26 25.61 1.30
CA CYS A 3 0.70 24.33 0.87
C CYS A 3 1.18 23.26 1.85
N VAL A 4 0.30 22.87 2.77
CA VAL A 4 0.53 21.68 3.59
C VAL A 4 0.39 20.48 2.64
N PRO A 5 1.39 19.60 2.52
CA PRO A 5 1.23 18.41 1.68
C PRO A 5 0.09 17.56 2.26
N ALA A 6 -1.02 17.50 1.55
CA ALA A 6 -2.08 16.54 1.81
C ALA A 6 -1.79 15.31 0.95
N PHE A 7 -1.61 14.15 1.58
CA PHE A 7 -1.57 12.89 0.87
C PHE A 7 -3.01 12.42 0.66
N GLU A 8 -3.45 12.36 -0.59
CA GLU A 8 -4.67 11.65 -0.95
C GLU A 8 -4.36 10.15 -0.93
N THR A 9 -5.03 9.43 -0.03
CA THR A 9 -4.79 8.00 0.22
C THR A 9 -5.97 7.12 -0.19
N VAL A 10 -6.96 7.74 -0.85
CA VAL A 10 -8.06 7.08 -1.55
C VAL A 10 -7.58 6.76 -2.96
N GLY A 11 -7.88 5.56 -3.43
CA GLY A 11 -7.47 5.08 -4.75
C GLY A 11 -7.02 3.63 -4.74
N ALA A 12 -6.39 3.22 -5.84
CA ALA A 12 -5.85 1.89 -6.00
C ALA A 12 -4.50 1.94 -6.72
N GLY A 13 -3.63 0.96 -6.45
CA GLY A 13 -2.32 0.88 -7.10
C GLY A 13 -1.55 -0.37 -6.73
N ASP A 14 -0.37 -0.51 -7.32
CA ASP A 14 0.53 -1.62 -7.01
C ASP A 14 1.17 -1.43 -5.63
N VAL A 15 1.41 -2.54 -4.93
CA VAL A 15 2.07 -2.57 -3.63
C VAL A 15 3.05 -3.72 -3.54
N GLN A 16 4.13 -3.49 -2.79
CA GLN A 16 5.07 -4.53 -2.38
C GLN A 16 5.04 -4.65 -0.86
N ILE A 17 4.79 -5.86 -0.38
CA ILE A 17 4.59 -6.16 1.03
C ILE A 17 5.78 -6.95 1.51
N PHE A 18 6.48 -6.40 2.50
CA PHE A 18 7.62 -7.05 3.14
C PHE A 18 7.16 -7.64 4.48
N ALA A 19 7.01 -8.96 4.53
CA ALA A 19 6.54 -9.66 5.72
C ALA A 19 7.24 -11.02 5.86
N GLU A 20 7.59 -11.40 7.11
CA GLU A 20 8.19 -12.70 7.42
C GLU A 20 9.45 -13.06 6.58
N GLY A 21 10.22 -12.07 6.14
CA GLY A 21 11.39 -12.27 5.27
C GLY A 21 11.05 -12.59 3.81
N ARG A 22 9.79 -12.42 3.40
CA ARG A 22 9.31 -12.55 2.02
C ARG A 22 8.84 -11.20 1.49
N VAL A 23 8.88 -11.08 0.17
CA VAL A 23 8.28 -9.98 -0.59
C VAL A 23 7.09 -10.54 -1.35
N VAL A 24 5.93 -9.92 -1.17
CA VAL A 24 4.71 -10.25 -1.91
C VAL A 24 4.34 -9.04 -2.75
N GLU A 25 4.12 -9.25 -4.04
CA GLU A 25 3.61 -8.23 -4.95
C GLU A 25 2.09 -8.34 -5.04
N GLY A 26 1.42 -7.20 -5.14
CA GLY A 26 -0.03 -7.18 -5.14
C GLY A 26 -0.60 -5.82 -5.47
N ARG A 27 -1.89 -5.67 -5.20
CA ARG A 27 -2.65 -4.45 -5.40
C ARG A 27 -3.26 -4.00 -4.08
N TRP A 28 -3.24 -2.70 -3.84
CA TRP A 28 -4.01 -2.08 -2.78
C TRP A 28 -5.18 -1.29 -3.35
N GLU A 29 -6.26 -1.22 -2.59
CA GLU A 29 -7.44 -0.43 -2.89
C GLU A 29 -8.01 0.17 -1.61
N ARG A 30 -8.50 1.40 -1.72
CA ARG A 30 -9.23 2.10 -0.66
C ARG A 30 -10.22 3.08 -1.28
N ASP A 31 -11.50 2.81 -1.04
CA ASP A 31 -12.61 3.56 -1.64
C ASP A 31 -12.92 4.87 -0.89
N ASP A 32 -12.82 4.86 0.44
CA ASP A 32 -13.03 6.05 1.27
C ASP A 32 -11.92 6.23 2.32
N VAL A 33 -11.74 7.46 2.80
CA VAL A 33 -10.82 7.76 3.89
C VAL A 33 -11.25 7.14 5.23
N ALA A 34 -12.54 6.83 5.41
CA ALA A 34 -13.04 6.08 6.55
C ALA A 34 -12.76 4.57 6.43
N ASP A 35 -12.50 4.08 5.22
CA ASP A 35 -12.29 2.66 4.95
C ASP A 35 -10.87 2.21 5.23
N TRP A 36 -10.75 0.93 5.56
CA TRP A 36 -9.47 0.25 5.66
C TRP A 36 -8.91 -0.09 4.28
N PHE A 37 -7.61 -0.31 4.20
CA PHE A 37 -6.96 -0.76 2.97
C PHE A 37 -7.29 -2.23 2.68
N THR A 38 -7.82 -2.49 1.51
CA THR A 38 -7.87 -3.84 0.94
C THR A 38 -6.56 -4.11 0.22
N ILE A 39 -5.92 -5.23 0.54
CA ILE A 39 -4.67 -5.65 -0.10
C ILE A 39 -4.84 -7.06 -0.62
N THR A 40 -4.56 -7.26 -1.90
CA THR A 40 -4.64 -8.56 -2.57
C THR A 40 -3.32 -8.88 -3.26
N ASP A 41 -2.96 -10.16 -3.34
CA ASP A 41 -1.87 -10.61 -4.19
C ASP A 41 -2.25 -10.53 -5.69
N LEU A 42 -1.32 -10.90 -6.58
CA LEU A 42 -1.56 -10.94 -8.03
C LEU A 42 -2.61 -11.99 -8.45
N ASP A 43 -2.88 -12.99 -7.60
CA ASP A 43 -3.89 -14.02 -7.82
C ASP A 43 -5.27 -13.61 -7.25
N GLY A 44 -5.37 -12.42 -6.65
CA GLY A 44 -6.58 -11.87 -6.05
C GLY A 44 -6.88 -12.35 -4.63
N ASN A 45 -5.97 -13.08 -3.98
CA ASN A 45 -6.17 -13.52 -2.60
C ASN A 45 -5.87 -12.36 -1.63
N PRO A 46 -6.69 -12.17 -0.59
CA PRO A 46 -6.43 -11.14 0.41
C PRO A 46 -5.14 -11.44 1.17
N VAL A 47 -4.25 -10.45 1.24
CA VAL A 47 -2.99 -10.53 2.01
C VAL A 47 -3.21 -9.88 3.37
N PRO A 48 -3.29 -10.67 4.47
CA PRO A 48 -3.44 -10.11 5.79
C PRO A 48 -2.16 -9.36 6.19
N VAL A 49 -2.33 -8.14 6.70
CA VAL A 49 -1.23 -7.42 7.34
C VAL A 49 -0.96 -8.10 8.69
N PRO A 50 0.26 -8.60 8.95
CA PRO A 50 0.58 -9.25 10.22
C PRO A 50 0.31 -8.30 11.40
N PRO A 51 -0.19 -8.81 12.54
CA PRO A 51 -0.42 -7.99 13.73
C PRO A 51 0.89 -7.37 14.21
N GLY A 52 0.92 -6.05 14.35
CA GLY A 52 2.15 -5.33 14.71
C GLY A 52 2.10 -3.85 14.34
N ARG A 53 3.29 -3.27 14.15
CA ARG A 53 3.47 -1.88 13.67
C ARG A 53 3.77 -1.91 12.17
N PRO A 54 2.78 -1.72 11.28
CA PRO A 54 3.07 -1.63 9.86
C PRO A 54 3.84 -0.34 9.57
N TRP A 55 4.79 -0.41 8.65
CA TRP A 55 5.43 0.76 8.06
C TRP A 55 4.93 0.93 6.63
N ILE A 56 4.28 2.06 6.33
CA ILE A 56 3.70 2.34 5.02
C ILE A 56 4.52 3.46 4.37
N ALA A 57 4.99 3.22 3.15
CA ALA A 57 5.70 4.21 2.34
C ALA A 57 4.98 4.36 1.00
N PHE A 58 4.61 5.60 0.66
CA PHE A 58 4.01 5.94 -0.62
C PHE A 58 5.10 6.48 -1.55
N PHE A 59 5.10 6.02 -2.80
CA PHE A 59 6.02 6.50 -3.83
C PHE A 59 5.21 7.11 -4.99
N PRO A 60 5.71 8.20 -5.63
CA PRO A 60 5.11 8.68 -6.87
C PRO A 60 5.15 7.60 -7.95
N ASN A 61 4.11 7.54 -8.77
CA ASN A 61 4.02 6.62 -9.90
C ASN A 61 5.27 6.69 -10.79
N GLY A 62 5.83 5.54 -11.16
CA GLY A 62 7.00 5.42 -12.04
C GLY A 62 8.35 5.28 -11.33
N ARG A 63 8.39 5.24 -9.99
CA ARG A 63 9.62 4.91 -9.25
C ARG A 63 9.69 3.41 -8.98
N GLN A 64 10.62 2.74 -9.66
CA GLN A 64 10.91 1.32 -9.42
C GLN A 64 11.69 1.19 -8.10
N LEU A 65 11.18 0.39 -7.18
CA LEU A 65 11.88 0.04 -5.94
C LEU A 65 13.02 -0.92 -6.28
N THR A 66 14.25 -0.51 -6.01
CA THR A 66 15.46 -1.35 -6.10
C THR A 66 15.95 -1.61 -4.69
N TRP A 67 16.01 -2.88 -4.27
CA TRP A 67 16.49 -3.34 -2.97
C TRP A 67 17.62 -4.35 -3.10
#